data_AF-A0A7C3YYR2-F1
#
_entry.id   AF-A0A7C3YYR2-F1
#
_cell.length_a   1.000
_cell.length_b   1.000
_cell.length_c   1.000
_cell.angle_alpha   90.00
_cell.angle_beta   90.00
_cell.angle_gamma   90.00
#
_symmetry.space_group_name_H-M   'P 1'
#
loop_
_entity.id
_entity.type
_entity.pdbx_description
1 polymer ?
#
loop_
_entity_poly.entity_id
_entity_poly.type
_entity_poly.pdbx_seq_one_letter_code
_entity_poly.pdbx_strand_id
1 'polypeptide(L)' 'MGKKTRSRKSDHIRIALNEDVEVRLDAGWEDIHLLHNPLPEIDLSEVDLSTSFLGKGLKYPFVISALTGGCEEASHIN' A
#
# COMPACT_ATOMS: atom_id res chain seq x y z
N MET A 1 13.62 -19.02 15.14
CA MET A 1 13.32 -17.59 15.39
C MET A 1 13.22 -17.36 16.88
N GLY A 2 13.96 -16.43 17.47
CA GLY A 2 13.95 -16.19 18.92
C GLY A 2 12.58 -15.69 19.42
N LYS A 3 12.20 -16.07 20.65
CA LYS A 3 10.92 -15.68 21.30
C LYS A 3 10.66 -14.17 21.25
N LYS A 4 11.71 -13.37 21.48
CA LYS A 4 11.69 -11.90 21.44
C LYS A 4 11.32 -11.34 20.06
N THR A 5 11.85 -11.92 18.98
CA THR A 5 11.56 -11.47 17.60
C THR A 5 10.11 -11.75 17.22
N ARG A 6 9.55 -12.89 17.62
CA ARG A 6 8.15 -13.23 17.35
C ARG A 6 7.20 -12.25 18.04
N SER A 7 7.43 -12.00 19.34
CA SER A 7 6.64 -11.03 20.12
C SER A 7 6.59 -9.66 19.46
N ARG A 8 7.77 -9.12 19.08
CA ARG A 8 7.85 -7.81 18.41
C ARG A 8 7.02 -7.75 17.12
N LYS A 9 6.99 -8.82 16.33
CA LYS A 9 6.21 -8.84 15.08
C LYS A 9 4.70 -8.90 15.31
N SER A 10 4.25 -9.67 16.31
CA SER A 10 2.85 -9.65 16.74
C SER A 10 2.46 -8.27 17.29
N ASP A 11 3.35 -7.63 18.05
CA ASP A 11 3.12 -6.26 18.55
C ASP A 11 3.02 -5.24 17.43
N HIS A 12 3.89 -5.31 16.39
CA HIS A 12 3.79 -4.42 15.23
C HIS A 12 2.41 -4.51 14.55
N ILE A 13 1.89 -5.74 14.36
CA ILE A 13 0.56 -5.96 13.79
C ILE A 13 -0.51 -5.36 14.69
N ARG A 14 -0.47 -5.67 15.99
CA ARG A 14 -1.47 -5.21 16.97
C ARG A 14 -1.50 -3.68 17.06
N ILE A 15 -0.35 -3.04 17.16
CA ILE A 15 -0.22 -1.58 17.27
C ILE A 15 -0.74 -0.92 15.99
N ALA A 16 -0.31 -1.39 14.82
CA ALA A 16 -0.74 -0.83 13.53
C ALA A 16 -2.26 -0.94 13.30
N LEU A 17 -2.92 -1.97 13.86
CA LEU A 17 -4.35 -2.19 13.70
C LEU A 17 -5.23 -1.50 14.76
N ASN A 18 -4.72 -1.28 15.97
CA ASN A 18 -5.55 -0.93 17.12
C ASN A 18 -5.13 0.35 17.85
N GLU A 19 -4.01 0.95 17.48
CA GLU A 19 -3.51 2.17 18.10
C GLU A 19 -3.47 3.31 17.07
N ASP A 20 -3.60 4.54 17.53
CA ASP A 20 -3.50 5.75 16.71
C ASP A 20 -2.03 6.05 16.40
N VAL A 21 -1.50 5.37 15.39
CA VAL A 21 -0.09 5.46 14.96
C VAL A 21 0.09 5.91 13.52
N GLU A 22 -1.00 6.26 12.84
CA GLU A 22 -0.93 6.84 11.50
C GLU A 22 -0.25 8.21 11.56
N VAL A 23 0.60 8.47 10.56
CA VAL A 23 1.34 9.71 10.47
C VAL A 23 0.36 10.84 10.18
N ARG A 24 0.32 11.85 11.07
CA ARG A 24 -0.50 13.07 10.89
C ARG A 24 0.24 14.19 10.15
N LEU A 25 1.45 13.92 9.69
CA LEU A 25 2.21 14.84 8.84
C LEU A 25 1.71 14.68 7.40
N ASP A 26 1.46 15.79 6.74
CA ASP A 26 1.06 15.80 5.33
C ASP A 26 2.19 15.22 4.45
N ALA A 27 1.78 14.49 3.42
CA ALA A 27 2.71 13.87 2.48
C ALA A 27 3.06 14.79 1.30
N GLY A 28 2.62 16.06 1.33
CA GLY A 28 2.88 17.06 0.28
C GLY A 28 2.01 16.86 -0.97
N TRP A 29 0.94 16.06 -0.89
CA TRP A 29 0.02 15.85 -2.02
C TRP A 29 -0.90 17.06 -2.24
N GLU A 30 -1.10 17.87 -1.21
CA GLU A 30 -1.87 19.12 -1.22
C GLU A 30 -1.27 20.19 -2.13
N ASP A 31 0.06 20.14 -2.35
CA ASP A 31 0.78 21.05 -3.25
C ASP A 31 0.69 20.61 -4.73
N ILE A 32 0.11 19.43 -4.99
CA ILE A 32 0.02 18.85 -6.33
C ILE A 32 -1.40 19.03 -6.85
N HIS A 33 -1.55 19.86 -7.88
CA HIS A 33 -2.82 20.08 -8.58
C HIS A 33 -2.80 19.43 -9.96
N LEU A 34 -3.66 18.43 -10.17
CA LEU A 34 -3.90 17.87 -11.49
C LEU A 34 -4.84 18.80 -12.26
N LEU A 35 -4.43 19.23 -13.46
CA LEU A 35 -5.27 20.06 -14.31
C LEU A 35 -6.47 19.25 -14.82
N HIS A 36 -7.66 19.67 -14.45
CA HIS A 36 -8.89 19.03 -14.89
C HIS A 36 -9.14 19.27 -16.38
N ASN A 37 -9.38 18.21 -17.14
CA ASN A 37 -9.90 18.28 -18.50
C ASN A 37 -11.41 17.99 -18.50
N PRO A 38 -12.29 18.99 -18.71
CA PRO A 38 -13.74 18.79 -18.68
C PRO A 38 -14.30 18.10 -19.92
N LEU A 39 -13.54 18.03 -21.01
CA LEU A 39 -13.97 17.42 -22.26
C LEU A 39 -12.89 16.46 -22.80
N PRO A 40 -12.65 15.32 -22.13
CA PRO A 40 -11.65 14.36 -22.56
C PRO A 40 -12.05 13.68 -23.87
N GLU A 41 -11.08 13.49 -24.75
CA GLU A 41 -11.23 12.82 -26.05
C GLU A 41 -11.06 11.29 -25.95
N ILE A 42 -11.20 10.72 -24.75
CA ILE A 42 -11.05 9.28 -24.46
C ILE A 42 -12.29 8.73 -23.77
N ASP A 43 -12.64 7.47 -24.06
CA ASP A 43 -13.68 6.74 -23.32
C ASP A 43 -13.08 6.21 -22.02
N LEU A 44 -13.85 6.26 -20.93
CA LEU A 44 -13.43 5.71 -19.64
C LEU A 44 -13.13 4.20 -19.72
N SER A 45 -13.84 3.47 -20.57
CA SER A 45 -13.64 2.04 -20.78
C SER A 45 -12.32 1.70 -21.47
N GLU A 46 -11.68 2.68 -22.12
CA GLU A 46 -10.38 2.54 -22.78
C GLU A 46 -9.20 2.83 -21.85
N VAL A 47 -9.45 3.30 -20.62
CA VAL A 47 -8.39 3.59 -19.65
C VAL A 47 -7.75 2.28 -19.18
N ASP A 48 -6.53 2.03 -19.65
CA ASP A 48 -5.71 0.91 -19.20
C ASP A 48 -4.84 1.29 -18.00
N LEU A 49 -5.01 0.57 -16.90
CA LEU A 49 -4.23 0.70 -15.67
C LEU A 49 -3.05 -0.28 -15.62
N SER A 50 -2.89 -1.11 -16.65
CA SER A 50 -1.79 -2.05 -16.72
C SER A 50 -0.44 -1.33 -16.79
N THR A 51 0.58 -1.95 -16.21
CA THR A 51 1.94 -1.42 -16.23
C THR A 51 2.96 -2.55 -16.17
N SER A 52 4.24 -2.22 -16.29
CA SER A 52 5.33 -3.17 -16.08
C SER A 52 6.25 -2.69 -14.98
N PHE A 53 6.64 -3.59 -14.09
CA PHE A 53 7.58 -3.30 -13.01
C PHE A 53 8.52 -4.50 -12.83
N LEU A 54 9.83 -4.25 -12.82
CA LEU A 54 10.88 -5.29 -12.68
C LEU A 54 10.72 -6.46 -13.68
N GLY A 55 10.31 -6.16 -14.91
CA GLY A 55 10.11 -7.16 -15.96
C GLY A 55 8.85 -8.03 -15.80
N LYS A 56 7.92 -7.65 -14.92
CA LYS A 56 6.61 -8.30 -14.75
C LYS A 56 5.49 -7.35 -15.12
N GLY A 57 4.47 -7.86 -15.80
CA GLY A 57 3.23 -7.13 -16.06
C GLY A 57 2.35 -7.10 -14.80
N LEU A 58 1.79 -5.94 -14.49
CA LEU A 58 0.83 -5.70 -13.42
C LEU A 58 -0.47 -5.19 -14.03
N LYS A 59 -1.61 -5.65 -13.50
CA LYS A 59 -2.94 -5.15 -13.95
C LYS A 59 -3.24 -3.74 -13.46
N TYR A 60 -2.58 -3.32 -12.37
CA TYR A 60 -2.78 -2.01 -11.74
C TYR A 60 -1.42 -1.41 -11.35
N PRO A 61 -1.30 -0.07 -11.28
CA PRO A 61 -0.03 0.61 -11.04
C PRO A 61 0.27 0.78 -9.55
N PHE A 62 -0.07 -0.21 -8.72
CA PHE A 62 0.23 -0.20 -7.29
C PHE A 62 0.53 -1.61 -6.78
N VAL A 63 1.25 -1.68 -5.66
CA VAL A 63 1.65 -2.94 -5.01
C VAL A 63 1.43 -2.83 -3.51
N ILE A 64 1.10 -3.96 -2.87
CA ILE A 64 1.13 -4.06 -1.41
C ILE A 64 2.61 -4.19 -1.01
N SER A 65 3.11 -3.19 -0.29
CA SER A 65 4.47 -3.23 0.25
C SER A 65 4.60 -4.31 1.33
N ALA A 66 5.83 -4.67 1.68
CA ALA A 66 6.08 -5.69 2.70
C ALA A 66 5.50 -5.25 4.07
N LEU A 67 4.57 -6.04 4.61
CA LEU A 67 3.89 -5.75 5.89
C LEU A 67 4.52 -6.53 7.05
N THR A 68 4.43 -7.87 7.01
CA THR A 68 4.80 -8.73 8.16
C THR A 68 5.20 -10.15 7.73
N GLY A 69 5.56 -11.01 8.68
CA GLY A 69 5.91 -12.43 8.47
C GLY A 69 6.71 -13.02 9.62
N GLY A 70 6.51 -14.27 10.02
CA GLY A 70 7.29 -14.93 11.08
C GLY A 70 6.71 -14.82 12.51
N CYS A 71 5.44 -14.43 12.63
CA CYS A 71 4.54 -14.74 13.74
C CYS A 71 3.31 -15.48 13.19
N GLU A 72 2.46 -16.02 14.06
CA GLU A 72 1.34 -16.90 13.66
C GLU A 72 0.27 -16.11 12.89
N GLU A 73 -0.04 -14.93 13.40
CA GLU A 73 -1.06 -14.01 12.90
C GLU A 73 -0.69 -13.41 11.54
N ALA A 74 0.60 -13.36 11.20
CA ALA A 74 1.08 -12.81 9.93
C ALA A 74 0.60 -13.60 8.70
N SER A 75 0.23 -14.87 8.88
CA SER A 75 -0.31 -15.71 7.80
C SER A 75 -1.75 -15.40 7.42
N HIS A 76 -2.47 -14.65 8.26
CA HIS A 76 -3.84 -14.23 7.98
C HIS A 76 -3.91 -12.85 7.31
N ILE A 77 -2.79 -12.14 7.21
CA ILE A 77 -2.70 -10.77 6.70
C ILE A 77 -2.12 -10.73 5.27
N ASN A 78 -1.14 -11.58 4.98
CA ASN A 78 -0.51 -11.69 3.65
C ASN A 78 -1.19 -12.78 2.81
#